data_AF-A0A523FLW3-F1
#
_entry.id   AF-A0A523FLW3-F1
#
_cell.length_a   1.000
_cell.length_b   1.000
_cell.length_c   1.000
_cell.angle_alpha   90.00
_cell.angle_beta   90.00
_cell.angle_gamma   90.00
#
_symmetry.space_group_name_H-M   'P 1'
#
loop_
_entity.id
_entity.type
_entity.pdbx_description
1 polymer ?
#
loop_
_entity_poly.entity_id
_entity_poly.type
_entity_poly.pdbx_seq_one_letter_code
_entity_poly.pdbx_strand_id
1 'polypeptide(L)'
;MAHMQPHPVAGLSITLEDGRTDASAIWSIAGWTLQFVRLDPDTQIDIDLGKGKTYVKIITGSLANLDRPRFAEFKTARDIEVRQDSLVAGPEGALLAIITATSAVVENIHAMDQLAVSGPHAELFVFTQMDQTEIGRHFDFFKGVDAHLMPGFHLLEQDGTEIVYVHLWTAGKGVDMSPHDHSQPPSEAAPAFTETHFVLNNGTGNGAMYDVTENTPSHSNRKHIPILQGQEHGPFWVVDDQGMPKRRENGSVEFAFHGWQAGDDDLEGQAYDLVAAFELNPDYSKI
;
A
#
# COMPACT_ATOMS: atom_id res chain seq x y z
N MET A 1 -23.28 -8.14 3.21
CA MET A 1 -22.11 -8.27 2.32
C MET A 1 -21.54 -6.89 2.19
N ALA A 2 -20.23 -6.75 2.02
CA ALA A 2 -19.57 -5.47 1.79
C ALA A 2 -20.34 -4.59 0.78
N HIS A 3 -20.58 -3.33 1.15
CA HIS A 3 -21.15 -2.35 0.25
C HIS A 3 -20.04 -1.74 -0.60
N MET A 4 -20.22 -1.71 -1.92
CA MET A 4 -19.23 -1.22 -2.88
C MET A 4 -19.87 -0.25 -3.87
N GLN A 5 -19.23 0.89 -4.09
CA GLN A 5 -19.67 1.89 -5.06
C GLN A 5 -18.49 2.74 -5.55
N PRO A 6 -18.53 3.27 -6.78
CA PRO A 6 -17.52 4.23 -7.24
C PRO A 6 -17.37 5.40 -6.25
N HIS A 7 -16.15 5.77 -5.93
CA HIS A 7 -15.87 6.87 -5.02
C HIS A 7 -15.94 8.23 -5.76
N PRO A 8 -16.38 9.34 -5.11
CA PRO A 8 -16.55 10.63 -5.77
C PRO A 8 -15.27 11.27 -6.35
N VAL A 9 -14.09 10.93 -5.82
CA VAL A 9 -12.81 11.46 -6.31
C VAL A 9 -12.25 10.56 -7.42
N ALA A 10 -11.89 9.34 -7.08
CA ALA A 10 -11.48 8.27 -8.00
C ALA A 10 -11.50 6.93 -7.26
N GLY A 11 -11.55 5.81 -7.97
CA GLY A 11 -11.48 4.49 -7.35
C GLY A 11 -12.81 3.99 -6.76
N LEU A 12 -12.73 3.08 -5.79
CA LEU A 12 -13.88 2.34 -5.28
C LEU A 12 -14.01 2.47 -3.76
N SER A 13 -15.16 2.92 -3.28
CA SER A 13 -15.50 2.87 -1.86
C SER A 13 -15.94 1.47 -1.44
N ILE A 14 -15.40 1.01 -0.33
CA ILE A 14 -15.74 -0.27 0.30
C ILE A 14 -16.10 0.00 1.76
N THR A 15 -17.30 -0.40 2.15
CA THR A 15 -17.74 -0.40 3.56
C THR A 15 -18.04 -1.84 3.98
N LEU A 16 -17.35 -2.32 5.00
CA LEU A 16 -17.54 -3.65 5.58
C LEU A 16 -18.46 -3.55 6.80
N GLU A 17 -19.42 -4.47 6.93
CA GLU A 17 -20.38 -4.44 8.04
C GLU A 17 -19.72 -4.77 9.39
N ASP A 18 -20.10 -4.02 10.43
CA ASP A 18 -19.75 -4.30 11.82
C ASP A 18 -20.61 -5.44 12.38
N GLY A 19 -20.14 -6.08 13.45
CA GLY A 19 -20.93 -7.05 14.19
C GLY A 19 -20.92 -8.46 13.58
N ARG A 20 -20.03 -8.70 12.62
CA ARG A 20 -19.71 -10.03 12.08
C ARG A 20 -18.37 -10.02 11.31
N THR A 21 -17.89 -11.21 10.98
CA THR A 21 -16.92 -11.38 9.89
C THR A 21 -17.56 -10.96 8.55
N ASP A 22 -16.98 -9.97 7.88
CA ASP A 22 -17.38 -9.55 6.53
C ASP A 22 -16.16 -9.40 5.63
N ALA A 23 -16.34 -9.66 4.35
CA ALA A 23 -15.27 -9.63 3.37
C ALA A 23 -15.75 -8.95 2.09
N SER A 24 -14.86 -8.18 1.47
CA SER A 24 -15.09 -7.63 0.15
C SER A 24 -15.11 -8.72 -0.91
N ALA A 25 -15.47 -8.34 -2.14
CA ALA A 25 -15.09 -9.12 -3.30
C ALA A 25 -13.56 -9.25 -3.44
N ILE A 26 -13.12 -10.08 -4.39
CA ILE A 26 -11.71 -10.32 -4.70
C ILE A 26 -11.39 -9.63 -6.03
N TRP A 27 -10.27 -8.90 -6.06
CA TRP A 27 -9.67 -8.38 -7.29
C TRP A 27 -8.42 -9.15 -7.64
N SER A 28 -8.13 -9.30 -8.93
CA SER A 28 -6.88 -9.88 -9.41
C SER A 28 -6.11 -8.91 -10.28
N ILE A 29 -4.79 -8.85 -10.08
CA ILE A 29 -3.84 -8.00 -10.82
C ILE A 29 -2.53 -8.75 -10.98
N ALA A 30 -2.05 -8.92 -12.21
CA ALA A 30 -0.78 -9.61 -12.52
C ALA A 30 -0.61 -10.98 -11.82
N GLY A 31 -1.73 -11.74 -11.69
CA GLY A 31 -1.75 -13.03 -11.02
C GLY A 31 -1.85 -12.99 -9.50
N TRP A 32 -1.76 -11.82 -8.88
CA TRP A 32 -2.09 -11.62 -7.47
C TRP A 32 -3.59 -11.53 -7.27
N THR A 33 -4.06 -11.82 -6.06
CA THR A 33 -5.41 -11.47 -5.62
C THR A 33 -5.39 -10.60 -4.37
N LEU A 34 -6.33 -9.67 -4.24
CA LEU A 34 -6.52 -8.80 -3.08
C LEU A 34 -7.97 -8.91 -2.59
N GLN A 35 -8.12 -9.05 -1.27
CA GLN A 35 -9.40 -9.03 -0.56
C GLN A 35 -9.27 -8.26 0.75
N PHE A 36 -10.27 -7.45 1.09
CA PHE A 36 -10.36 -6.81 2.40
C PHE A 36 -11.30 -7.60 3.30
N VAL A 37 -10.89 -7.79 4.56
CA VAL A 37 -11.63 -8.60 5.54
C VAL A 37 -11.70 -7.87 6.87
N ARG A 38 -12.90 -7.72 7.40
CA ARG A 38 -13.16 -7.27 8.77
C ARG A 38 -13.50 -8.50 9.61
N LEU A 39 -12.78 -8.65 10.71
CA LEU A 39 -13.02 -9.65 11.73
C LEU A 39 -13.45 -8.95 13.01
N ASP A 40 -14.59 -9.35 13.55
CA ASP A 40 -14.99 -8.99 14.91
C ASP A 40 -14.07 -9.63 15.95
N PRO A 41 -14.04 -9.12 17.20
CA PRO A 41 -13.25 -9.71 18.28
C PRO A 41 -13.45 -11.23 18.40
N ASP A 42 -12.32 -11.95 18.53
CA ASP A 42 -12.26 -13.41 18.69
C ASP A 42 -12.87 -14.24 17.54
N THR A 43 -13.26 -13.60 16.42
CA THR A 43 -13.70 -14.31 15.21
C THR A 43 -12.50 -14.75 14.37
N GLN A 44 -12.74 -15.68 13.44
CA GLN A 44 -11.68 -16.22 12.58
C GLN A 44 -12.06 -16.20 11.10
N ILE A 45 -11.02 -16.23 10.27
CA ILE A 45 -11.12 -16.54 8.84
C ILE A 45 -10.14 -17.65 8.47
N ASP A 46 -10.58 -18.56 7.62
CA ASP A 46 -9.75 -19.62 7.07
C ASP A 46 -8.92 -19.09 5.90
N ILE A 47 -7.65 -19.50 5.85
CA ILE A 47 -6.69 -19.19 4.79
C ILE A 47 -6.51 -20.43 3.93
N ASP A 48 -6.93 -20.33 2.66
CA ASP A 48 -6.72 -21.38 1.68
C ASP A 48 -5.29 -21.34 1.14
N LEU A 49 -4.38 -22.01 1.86
CA LEU A 49 -2.97 -22.16 1.48
C LEU A 49 -2.79 -22.93 0.15
N GLY A 50 -3.84 -23.57 -0.38
CA GLY A 50 -3.81 -24.24 -1.69
C GLY A 50 -3.88 -23.27 -2.87
N LYS A 51 -4.34 -22.03 -2.67
CA LYS A 51 -4.46 -21.01 -3.74
C LYS A 51 -3.15 -20.30 -4.06
N GLY A 52 -2.15 -20.40 -3.20
CA GLY A 52 -0.85 -19.74 -3.37
C GLY A 52 -0.27 -19.22 -2.06
N LYS A 53 0.84 -18.49 -2.15
CA LYS A 53 1.43 -17.84 -0.97
C LYS A 53 0.54 -16.69 -0.53
N THR A 54 0.13 -16.69 0.73
CA THR A 54 -0.76 -15.67 1.27
C THR A 54 0.01 -14.73 2.18
N TYR A 55 -0.21 -13.44 1.97
CA TYR A 55 0.37 -12.32 2.69
C TYR A 55 -0.76 -11.56 3.35
N VAL A 56 -0.56 -11.14 4.59
CA VAL A 56 -1.61 -10.42 5.33
C VAL A 56 -1.07 -9.13 5.90
N LYS A 57 -1.59 -8.02 5.38
CA LYS A 57 -1.36 -6.70 5.95
C LYS A 57 -2.48 -6.38 6.93
N ILE A 58 -2.10 -6.15 8.18
CA ILE A 58 -3.02 -5.67 9.21
C ILE A 58 -3.21 -4.17 8.95
N ILE A 59 -4.44 -3.71 8.78
CA ILE A 59 -4.79 -2.30 8.58
C ILE A 59 -5.16 -1.68 9.93
N THR A 60 -6.04 -2.34 10.69
CA THR A 60 -6.39 -1.97 12.08
C THR A 60 -6.54 -3.21 12.95
N GLY A 61 -6.47 -3.03 14.26
CA GLY A 61 -6.61 -4.10 15.24
C GLY A 61 -5.39 -5.02 15.31
N SER A 62 -5.62 -6.29 15.64
CA SER A 62 -4.55 -7.28 15.85
C SER A 62 -5.02 -8.71 15.57
N LEU A 63 -4.09 -9.65 15.48
CA LEU A 63 -4.37 -11.07 15.32
C LEU A 63 -3.88 -11.85 16.55
N ALA A 64 -4.77 -12.57 17.23
CA ALA A 64 -4.47 -13.29 18.46
C ALA A 64 -3.54 -14.50 18.26
N ASN A 65 -3.57 -15.10 17.07
CA ASN A 65 -2.77 -16.28 16.71
C ASN A 65 -1.62 -15.94 15.77
N LEU A 66 -1.20 -14.67 15.68
CA LEU A 66 -0.06 -14.25 14.88
C LEU A 66 0.70 -13.15 15.63
N ASP A 67 1.88 -13.48 16.15
CA ASP A 67 2.76 -12.52 16.83
C ASP A 67 3.47 -11.62 15.81
N ARG A 68 2.69 -10.71 15.22
CA ARG A 68 3.15 -9.73 14.25
C ARG A 68 2.45 -8.40 14.52
N PRO A 69 3.18 -7.35 14.94
CA PRO A 69 2.59 -6.03 15.12
C PRO A 69 2.09 -5.51 13.77
N ARG A 70 1.21 -4.52 13.79
CA ARG A 70 0.62 -3.99 12.55
C ARG A 70 1.65 -3.45 11.56
N PHE A 71 2.65 -2.73 12.05
CA PHE A 71 3.72 -2.16 11.25
C PHE A 71 5.03 -2.92 11.48
N ALA A 72 5.91 -2.94 10.48
CA ALA A 72 7.29 -3.33 10.70
C ALA A 72 8.01 -2.30 11.58
N GLU A 73 9.19 -2.66 12.07
CA GLU A 73 10.04 -1.72 12.83
C GLU A 73 10.40 -0.50 11.97
N PHE A 74 10.63 0.63 12.65
CA PHE A 74 10.87 1.93 12.03
C PHE A 74 11.96 1.86 10.94
N LYS A 75 11.61 2.27 9.72
CA LYS A 75 12.50 2.27 8.55
C LYS A 75 13.19 0.91 8.29
N THR A 76 12.47 -0.18 8.50
CA THR A 76 12.89 -1.55 8.15
C THR A 76 11.88 -2.22 7.23
N ALA A 77 12.29 -3.26 6.53
CA ALA A 77 11.41 -4.13 5.74
C ALA A 77 11.19 -5.48 6.45
N ARG A 78 10.02 -6.08 6.28
CA ARG A 78 9.73 -7.44 6.77
C ARG A 78 8.82 -8.19 5.80
N ASP A 79 8.92 -9.51 5.82
CA ASP A 79 7.98 -10.40 5.15
C ASP A 79 6.66 -10.50 5.96
N ILE A 80 5.54 -10.54 5.25
CA ILE A 80 4.20 -10.67 5.86
C ILE A 80 3.43 -11.91 5.39
N GLU A 81 4.13 -12.91 4.86
CA GLU A 81 3.58 -14.23 4.54
C GLU A 81 2.94 -14.84 5.79
N VAL A 82 1.84 -15.55 5.57
CA VAL A 82 1.12 -16.31 6.58
C VAL A 82 1.11 -17.76 6.13
N ARG A 83 1.50 -18.67 7.04
CA ARG A 83 1.62 -20.10 6.78
C ARG A 83 0.65 -20.96 7.58
N GLN A 84 -0.20 -20.32 8.38
CA GLN A 84 -1.28 -20.95 9.13
C GLN A 84 -2.57 -20.94 8.31
N ASP A 85 -3.41 -21.94 8.53
CA ASP A 85 -4.67 -22.17 7.81
C ASP A 85 -5.83 -21.30 8.32
N SER A 86 -5.60 -20.49 9.35
CA SER A 86 -6.61 -19.65 9.95
C SER A 86 -5.99 -18.44 10.66
N LEU A 87 -6.72 -17.33 10.66
CA LEU A 87 -6.37 -16.11 11.39
C LEU A 87 -7.49 -15.80 12.37
N VAL A 88 -7.12 -15.54 13.62
CA VAL A 88 -8.06 -15.20 14.69
C VAL A 88 -7.82 -13.76 15.08
N ALA A 89 -8.88 -12.95 15.08
CA ALA A 89 -8.80 -11.56 15.49
C ALA A 89 -8.47 -11.43 16.97
N GLY A 90 -7.74 -10.38 17.32
CA GLY A 90 -7.52 -9.99 18.70
C GLY A 90 -8.76 -9.37 19.36
N PRO A 91 -8.62 -8.90 20.62
CA PRO A 91 -9.75 -8.40 21.41
C PRO A 91 -10.46 -7.17 20.84
N GLU A 92 -9.80 -6.41 19.96
CA GLU A 92 -10.35 -5.22 19.30
C GLU A 92 -10.88 -5.52 17.89
N GLY A 93 -10.86 -6.80 17.47
CA GLY A 93 -11.08 -7.18 16.08
C GLY A 93 -9.86 -6.92 15.19
N ALA A 94 -10.04 -7.06 13.88
CA ALA A 94 -9.03 -6.74 12.89
C ALA A 94 -9.65 -6.32 11.55
N LEU A 95 -9.03 -5.33 10.88
CA LEU A 95 -9.23 -5.06 9.47
C LEU A 95 -7.97 -5.47 8.72
N LEU A 96 -8.11 -6.29 7.69
CA LEU A 96 -7.00 -6.94 7.00
C LEU A 96 -7.09 -6.71 5.48
N ALA A 97 -5.94 -6.62 4.82
CA ALA A 97 -5.80 -6.94 3.41
C ALA A 97 -5.17 -8.33 3.28
N ILE A 98 -5.90 -9.27 2.70
CA ILE A 98 -5.43 -10.60 2.33
C ILE A 98 -4.97 -10.55 0.87
N ILE A 99 -3.69 -10.81 0.66
CA ILE A 99 -3.03 -10.72 -0.63
C ILE A 99 -2.45 -12.09 -0.97
N THR A 100 -2.84 -12.69 -2.09
CA THR A 100 -2.35 -14.04 -2.46
C THR A 100 -1.60 -14.00 -3.78
N ALA A 101 -0.35 -14.46 -3.77
CA ALA A 101 0.41 -14.78 -4.97
C ALA A 101 -0.05 -16.13 -5.50
N THR A 102 -0.90 -16.13 -6.53
CA THR A 102 -1.40 -17.37 -7.13
C THR A 102 -0.35 -18.00 -8.07
N SER A 103 -0.66 -19.17 -8.62
CA SER A 103 0.16 -19.79 -9.68
C SER A 103 0.20 -18.98 -10.98
N ALA A 104 -0.64 -17.95 -11.14
CA ALA A 104 -0.65 -17.07 -12.30
C ALA A 104 0.27 -15.84 -12.15
N VAL A 105 0.90 -15.64 -10.98
CA VAL A 105 1.89 -14.56 -10.81
C VAL A 105 3.05 -14.80 -11.78
N VAL A 106 3.31 -13.79 -12.61
CA VAL A 106 4.45 -13.80 -13.53
C VAL A 106 5.75 -13.63 -12.75
N GLU A 107 6.85 -14.19 -13.28
CA GLU A 107 8.17 -14.04 -12.65
C GLU A 107 8.59 -12.57 -12.55
N ASN A 108 8.22 -11.76 -13.54
CA ASN A 108 8.47 -10.33 -13.58
C ASN A 108 7.46 -9.63 -14.51
N ILE A 109 7.34 -8.31 -14.36
CA ILE A 109 6.45 -7.46 -15.15
C ILE A 109 7.31 -6.65 -16.11
N HIS A 110 7.16 -6.91 -17.41
CA HIS A 110 7.92 -6.28 -18.49
C HIS A 110 7.09 -5.29 -19.31
N ALA A 111 5.77 -5.31 -19.17
CA ALA A 111 4.85 -4.42 -19.87
C ALA A 111 3.62 -4.11 -19.02
N MET A 112 3.08 -2.90 -19.17
CA MET A 112 1.92 -2.42 -18.41
C MET A 112 0.62 -3.16 -18.74
N ASP A 113 0.51 -3.80 -19.91
CA ASP A 113 -0.65 -4.62 -20.28
C ASP A 113 -0.78 -5.91 -19.46
N GLN A 114 0.30 -6.35 -18.79
CA GLN A 114 0.30 -7.47 -17.84
C GLN A 114 -0.40 -7.12 -16.52
N LEU A 115 -0.74 -5.85 -16.29
CA LEU A 115 -1.33 -5.34 -15.05
C LEU A 115 -2.83 -5.14 -15.14
N ALA A 116 -3.49 -5.76 -16.12
CA ALA A 116 -4.95 -5.72 -16.23
C ALA A 116 -5.61 -6.21 -14.94
N VAL A 117 -6.57 -5.42 -14.44
CA VAL A 117 -7.34 -5.75 -13.24
C VAL A 117 -8.61 -6.50 -13.61
N SER A 118 -8.99 -7.49 -12.81
CA SER A 118 -10.29 -8.16 -12.89
C SER A 118 -10.97 -8.22 -11.52
N GLY A 119 -12.30 -8.24 -11.51
CA GLY A 119 -13.12 -8.15 -10.30
C GLY A 119 -14.29 -7.17 -10.49
N PRO A 120 -15.12 -6.94 -9.46
CA PRO A 120 -16.16 -5.92 -9.52
C PRO A 120 -15.58 -4.53 -9.73
N HIS A 121 -16.20 -3.73 -10.59
CA HIS A 121 -15.76 -2.37 -10.93
C HIS A 121 -14.31 -2.29 -11.46
N ALA A 122 -13.82 -3.35 -12.12
CA ALA A 122 -12.46 -3.41 -12.65
C ALA A 122 -12.16 -2.28 -13.65
N GLU A 123 -13.19 -1.73 -14.32
CA GLU A 123 -13.07 -0.60 -15.23
C GLU A 123 -12.56 0.70 -14.58
N LEU A 124 -12.61 0.81 -13.24
CA LEU A 124 -12.09 1.95 -12.49
C LEU A 124 -10.57 1.89 -12.27
N PHE A 125 -9.98 0.71 -12.44
CA PHE A 125 -8.60 0.41 -12.07
C PHE A 125 -7.69 0.38 -13.30
N VAL A 126 -7.41 1.58 -13.82
CA VAL A 126 -6.55 1.75 -14.99
C VAL A 126 -5.27 2.47 -14.58
N PHE A 127 -4.13 1.83 -14.84
CA PHE A 127 -2.83 2.48 -14.70
C PHE A 127 -2.70 3.62 -15.71
N THR A 128 -2.48 4.81 -15.19
CA THR A 128 -2.28 6.04 -15.96
C THR A 128 -0.87 6.54 -15.68
N GLN A 129 -0.18 7.06 -16.71
CA GLN A 129 1.15 7.62 -16.51
C GLN A 129 1.09 8.76 -15.48
N MET A 130 2.08 8.85 -14.60
CA MET A 130 2.02 9.71 -13.41
C MET A 130 1.77 11.17 -13.78
N ASP A 131 2.42 11.68 -14.84
CA ASP A 131 2.24 13.05 -15.35
C ASP A 131 0.88 13.33 -16.02
N GLN A 132 0.04 12.32 -16.18
CA GLN A 132 -1.34 12.43 -16.67
C GLN A 132 -2.38 12.33 -15.54
N THR A 133 -1.95 11.99 -14.32
CA THR A 133 -2.84 11.91 -13.16
C THR A 133 -3.12 13.29 -12.56
N GLU A 134 -4.22 13.42 -11.82
CA GLU A 134 -4.56 14.66 -11.09
C GLU A 134 -3.44 15.06 -10.11
N ILE A 135 -2.77 14.08 -9.50
CA ILE A 135 -1.69 14.30 -8.54
C ILE A 135 -0.40 14.67 -9.27
N GLY A 136 0.01 13.88 -10.26
CA GLY A 136 1.34 14.01 -10.88
C GLY A 136 1.46 15.08 -11.95
N ARG A 137 0.38 15.48 -12.63
CA ARG A 137 0.43 16.43 -13.77
C ARG A 137 1.00 17.82 -13.43
N HIS A 138 0.97 18.19 -12.16
CA HIS A 138 1.46 19.47 -11.67
C HIS A 138 2.95 19.48 -11.36
N PHE A 139 3.62 18.33 -11.45
CA PHE A 139 5.01 18.16 -11.09
C PHE A 139 5.88 17.85 -12.31
N ASP A 140 6.79 18.76 -12.64
CA ASP A 140 7.68 18.61 -13.80
C ASP A 140 8.57 17.35 -13.74
N PHE A 141 8.88 16.86 -12.53
CA PHE A 141 9.75 15.70 -12.36
C PHE A 141 9.12 14.39 -12.86
N PHE A 142 7.80 14.30 -12.97
CA PHE A 142 7.14 13.10 -13.51
C PHE A 142 7.03 13.10 -15.04
N LYS A 143 7.34 14.22 -15.71
CA LYS A 143 7.19 14.34 -17.16
C LYS A 143 8.10 13.37 -17.89
N GLY A 144 7.49 12.47 -18.67
CA GLY A 144 8.23 11.45 -19.44
C GLY A 144 8.91 10.38 -18.58
N VAL A 145 8.57 10.29 -17.29
CA VAL A 145 9.01 9.20 -16.41
C VAL A 145 8.11 7.99 -16.65
N ASP A 146 8.73 6.81 -16.69
CA ASP A 146 8.03 5.52 -16.81
C ASP A 146 7.47 5.07 -15.45
N ALA A 147 6.57 5.90 -14.91
CA ALA A 147 5.86 5.67 -13.66
C ALA A 147 4.36 5.77 -13.91
N HIS A 148 3.60 4.87 -13.29
CA HIS A 148 2.16 4.84 -13.46
C HIS A 148 1.45 4.74 -12.11
N LEU A 149 0.26 5.30 -12.03
CA LEU A 149 -0.59 5.27 -10.85
C LEU A 149 -1.96 4.73 -11.25
N MET A 150 -2.50 3.84 -10.44
CA MET A 150 -3.85 3.31 -10.56
C MET A 150 -4.70 3.83 -9.40
N PRO A 151 -5.92 4.35 -9.64
CA PRO A 151 -6.85 4.63 -8.56
C PRO A 151 -7.08 3.43 -7.66
N GLY A 152 -7.41 3.69 -6.40
CA GLY A 152 -7.40 2.66 -5.37
C GLY A 152 -8.76 2.33 -4.77
N PHE A 153 -8.68 1.67 -3.62
CA PHE A 153 -9.80 1.28 -2.77
C PHE A 153 -9.86 2.20 -1.57
N HIS A 154 -10.98 2.90 -1.39
CA HIS A 154 -11.29 3.70 -0.23
C HIS A 154 -12.04 2.83 0.78
N LEU A 155 -11.36 2.40 1.85
CA LEU A 155 -12.00 1.63 2.92
C LEU A 155 -12.58 2.60 3.94
N LEU A 156 -13.90 2.55 4.09
CA LEU A 156 -14.66 3.50 4.89
C LEU A 156 -15.34 2.81 6.07
N GLU A 157 -15.45 3.52 7.18
CA GLU A 157 -16.39 3.22 8.24
C GLU A 157 -17.84 3.42 7.75
N GLN A 158 -18.80 2.95 8.55
CA GLN A 158 -20.24 3.09 8.27
C GLN A 158 -20.71 4.54 8.17
N ASP A 159 -20.03 5.47 8.85
CA ASP A 159 -20.34 6.90 8.81
C ASP A 159 -19.64 7.64 7.64
N GLY A 160 -18.87 6.92 6.82
CA GLY A 160 -18.12 7.46 5.69
C GLY A 160 -16.71 7.93 6.02
N THR A 161 -16.26 7.82 7.27
CA THR A 161 -14.88 8.14 7.65
C THR A 161 -13.91 7.19 6.96
N GLU A 162 -12.89 7.73 6.29
CA GLU A 162 -11.86 6.91 5.67
C GLU A 162 -10.91 6.31 6.71
N ILE A 163 -10.73 4.98 6.63
CA ILE A 163 -9.79 4.22 7.44
C ILE A 163 -8.44 4.16 6.71
N VAL A 164 -8.47 3.74 5.44
CA VAL A 164 -7.30 3.62 4.58
C VAL A 164 -7.70 3.76 3.12
N TYR A 165 -6.86 4.45 2.35
CA TYR A 165 -6.87 4.41 0.89
C TYR A 165 -5.76 3.49 0.40
N VAL A 166 -6.08 2.50 -0.43
CA VAL A 166 -5.14 1.52 -0.96
C VAL A 166 -5.04 1.65 -2.46
N HIS A 167 -3.93 2.16 -2.97
CA HIS A 167 -3.70 2.33 -4.40
C HIS A 167 -2.40 1.66 -4.83
N LEU A 168 -2.24 1.47 -6.13
CA LEU A 168 -1.08 0.80 -6.68
C LEU A 168 -0.38 1.73 -7.67
N TRP A 169 0.94 1.69 -7.65
CA TRP A 169 1.77 2.38 -8.62
C TRP A 169 2.85 1.45 -9.18
N THR A 170 3.39 1.83 -10.34
CA THR A 170 4.54 1.18 -10.94
C THR A 170 5.66 2.16 -11.20
N ALA A 171 6.88 1.64 -11.18
CA ALA A 171 8.08 2.37 -11.57
C ALA A 171 8.94 1.45 -12.44
N GLY A 172 9.25 1.89 -13.66
CA GLY A 172 10.19 1.19 -14.54
C GLY A 172 11.63 1.26 -14.01
N LYS A 173 12.54 0.50 -14.64
CA LYS A 173 13.97 0.49 -14.30
C LYS A 173 14.56 1.90 -14.20
N GLY A 174 15.33 2.13 -13.14
CA GLY A 174 16.03 3.40 -12.88
C GLY A 174 15.13 4.60 -12.54
N VAL A 175 13.81 4.42 -12.47
CA VAL A 175 12.87 5.49 -12.11
C VAL A 175 13.00 5.87 -10.64
N ASP A 176 13.03 7.18 -10.39
CA ASP A 176 12.95 7.78 -9.06
C ASP A 176 11.59 8.46 -8.91
N MET A 177 10.82 8.04 -7.91
CA MET A 177 9.49 8.58 -7.60
C MET A 177 9.54 9.92 -6.85
N SER A 178 10.73 10.54 -6.80
CA SER A 178 11.06 11.85 -6.26
C SER A 178 10.96 11.96 -4.73
N PRO A 179 11.89 12.69 -4.09
CA PRO A 179 11.83 12.93 -2.66
C PRO A 179 10.66 13.86 -2.32
N HIS A 180 9.83 13.42 -1.38
CA HIS A 180 8.71 14.18 -0.84
C HIS A 180 8.55 13.92 0.66
N ASP A 181 7.75 14.73 1.35
CA ASP A 181 7.62 14.71 2.81
C ASP A 181 6.18 14.90 3.32
N HIS A 182 5.21 14.82 2.41
CA HIS A 182 3.77 14.97 2.68
C HIS A 182 3.42 16.24 3.48
N SER A 183 4.18 17.33 3.31
CA SER A 183 4.03 18.56 4.12
C SER A 183 2.93 19.51 3.66
N GLN A 184 2.29 19.25 2.53
CA GLN A 184 1.22 20.11 2.03
C GLN A 184 0.04 20.16 3.01
N PRO A 185 -0.63 21.32 3.17
CA PRO A 185 -1.86 21.40 3.95
C PRO A 185 -2.88 20.37 3.45
N PRO A 186 -3.46 19.54 4.33
CA PRO A 186 -4.47 18.57 3.94
C PRO A 186 -5.69 19.23 3.30
N SER A 187 -6.32 18.51 2.36
CA SER A 187 -7.58 18.89 1.73
C SER A 187 -8.48 17.66 1.57
N GLU A 188 -9.74 17.84 1.18
CA GLU A 188 -10.65 16.71 0.92
C GLU A 188 -10.12 15.77 -0.18
N ALA A 189 -9.41 16.31 -1.18
CA ALA A 189 -8.84 15.53 -2.28
C ALA A 189 -7.45 14.95 -1.96
N ALA A 190 -6.81 15.41 -0.87
CA ALA A 190 -5.49 14.98 -0.42
C ALA A 190 -5.43 15.10 1.12
N PRO A 191 -6.07 14.19 1.86
CA PRO A 191 -6.11 14.23 3.32
C PRO A 191 -4.72 14.02 3.92
N ALA A 192 -4.56 14.27 5.22
CA ALA A 192 -3.37 13.82 5.92
C ALA A 192 -3.43 12.29 6.05
N PHE A 193 -2.31 11.60 5.83
CA PHE A 193 -2.22 10.16 5.97
C PHE A 193 -0.87 9.73 6.54
N THR A 194 -0.80 8.50 7.04
CA THR A 194 0.45 7.76 7.16
C THR A 194 0.53 6.75 6.02
N GLU A 195 1.72 6.40 5.55
CA GLU A 195 1.86 5.46 4.44
C GLU A 195 2.83 4.33 4.72
N THR A 196 2.44 3.13 4.32
CA THR A 196 3.34 1.98 4.21
C THR A 196 3.10 1.28 2.88
N HIS A 197 4.15 0.70 2.32
CA HIS A 197 4.08 0.03 1.04
C HIS A 197 4.25 -1.48 1.18
N PHE A 198 3.52 -2.23 0.36
CA PHE A 198 3.69 -3.67 0.14
C PHE A 198 4.12 -3.91 -1.31
N VAL A 199 5.18 -4.69 -1.51
CA VAL A 199 5.75 -4.93 -2.84
C VAL A 199 5.20 -6.20 -3.45
N LEU A 200 4.48 -6.07 -4.57
CA LEU A 200 3.97 -7.19 -5.37
C LEU A 200 4.98 -7.66 -6.41
N ASN A 201 5.80 -6.76 -6.95
CA ASN A 201 6.90 -7.10 -7.83
C ASN A 201 8.05 -6.12 -7.59
N ASN A 202 9.28 -6.62 -7.50
CA ASN A 202 10.49 -5.80 -7.49
C ASN A 202 11.27 -6.15 -8.76
N GLY A 203 11.14 -5.32 -9.80
CA GLY A 203 11.48 -5.66 -11.18
C GLY A 203 12.95 -6.02 -11.38
N THR A 204 13.85 -5.40 -10.64
CA THR A 204 15.30 -5.67 -10.71
C THR A 204 15.82 -6.38 -9.47
N GLY A 205 14.96 -6.61 -8.47
CA GLY A 205 15.34 -7.05 -7.12
C GLY A 205 16.04 -5.97 -6.28
N ASN A 206 16.23 -4.76 -6.81
CA ASN A 206 16.93 -3.65 -6.15
C ASN A 206 16.06 -2.41 -5.89
N GLY A 207 14.76 -2.46 -6.19
CA GLY A 207 13.81 -1.41 -5.84
C GLY A 207 13.73 -1.21 -4.33
N ALA A 208 13.68 0.05 -3.89
CA ALA A 208 13.80 0.40 -2.47
C ALA A 208 13.09 1.71 -2.12
N MET A 209 12.57 1.78 -0.89
CA MET A 209 12.33 3.07 -0.25
C MET A 209 13.68 3.69 0.11
N TYR A 210 13.80 5.01 0.01
CA TYR A 210 14.94 5.73 0.55
C TYR A 210 14.50 6.81 1.52
N ASP A 211 15.36 7.05 2.51
CA ASP A 211 15.25 8.14 3.47
C ASP A 211 16.36 9.15 3.21
N VAL A 212 16.05 10.44 3.31
CA VAL A 212 17.05 11.52 3.19
C VAL A 212 17.41 11.99 4.59
N THR A 213 18.65 11.71 5.00
CA THR A 213 19.12 11.96 6.38
C THR A 213 19.47 13.43 6.66
N GLU A 214 19.45 14.29 5.63
CA GLU A 214 19.76 15.72 5.74
C GLU A 214 18.61 16.57 5.17
N ASN A 215 18.47 17.81 5.64
CA ASN A 215 17.39 18.73 5.25
C ASN A 215 17.42 19.16 3.76
N THR A 216 18.32 18.61 2.95
CA THR A 216 18.38 18.85 1.50
C THR A 216 18.30 17.51 0.76
N PRO A 217 17.27 17.30 -0.08
CA PRO A 217 17.15 16.08 -0.87
C PRO A 217 18.26 16.04 -1.93
N SER A 218 19.28 15.23 -1.68
CA SER A 218 20.34 14.93 -2.64
C SER A 218 20.51 13.41 -2.76
N HIS A 219 20.89 12.93 -3.94
CA HIS A 219 21.14 11.50 -4.15
C HIS A 219 22.24 10.95 -3.23
N SER A 220 23.24 11.77 -2.86
CA SER A 220 24.36 11.34 -2.02
C SER A 220 23.98 11.06 -0.57
N ASN A 221 22.83 11.54 -0.13
CA ASN A 221 22.39 11.47 1.28
C ASN A 221 21.21 10.50 1.48
N ARG A 222 20.97 9.64 0.49
CA ARG A 222 19.90 8.64 0.53
C ARG A 222 20.37 7.39 1.25
N LYS A 223 19.57 6.95 2.21
CA LYS A 223 19.68 5.62 2.81
C LYS A 223 18.59 4.73 2.24
N HIS A 224 18.96 3.81 1.35
CA HIS A 224 18.03 2.84 0.77
C HIS A 224 17.71 1.72 1.74
N ILE A 225 16.43 1.34 1.75
CA ILE A 225 15.85 0.23 2.47
C ILE A 225 15.20 -0.65 1.41
N PRO A 226 15.91 -1.68 0.91
CA PRO A 226 15.36 -2.61 -0.07
C PRO A 226 14.11 -3.29 0.46
N ILE A 227 13.09 -3.40 -0.39
CA ILE A 227 11.83 -4.08 -0.06
C ILE A 227 11.57 -5.09 -1.15
N LEU A 228 11.67 -6.37 -0.80
CA LEU A 228 11.49 -7.47 -1.74
C LEU A 228 10.01 -7.78 -1.95
N GLN A 229 9.69 -8.52 -3.01
CA GLN A 229 8.35 -9.05 -3.23
C GLN A 229 7.83 -9.79 -1.99
N GLY A 230 6.59 -9.50 -1.59
CA GLY A 230 5.97 -10.07 -0.39
C GLY A 230 6.34 -9.37 0.92
N GLN A 231 7.18 -8.33 0.85
CA GLN A 231 7.55 -7.53 2.02
C GLN A 231 6.79 -6.21 2.07
N GLU A 232 6.68 -5.70 3.29
CA GLU A 232 6.30 -4.32 3.56
C GLU A 232 7.40 -3.60 4.32
N HIS A 233 7.36 -2.26 4.37
CA HIS A 233 8.19 -1.49 5.29
C HIS A 233 7.42 -0.92 6.48
N GLY A 234 8.18 -0.60 7.53
CA GLY A 234 7.72 0.12 8.70
C GLY A 234 7.68 1.64 8.49
N PRO A 235 7.28 2.39 9.51
CA PRO A 235 7.02 3.82 9.39
C PRO A 235 8.21 4.65 8.93
N PHE A 236 7.92 5.70 8.17
CA PHE A 236 8.85 6.79 7.85
C PHE A 236 8.43 8.13 8.49
N TRP A 237 7.20 8.21 9.02
CA TRP A 237 6.70 9.38 9.73
C TRP A 237 7.25 9.46 11.16
N VAL A 238 7.26 10.66 11.71
CA VAL A 238 7.63 10.92 13.09
C VAL A 238 6.49 10.49 14.01
N VAL A 239 6.84 9.74 15.06
CA VAL A 239 5.91 9.26 16.08
C VAL A 239 6.09 10.12 17.33
N ASP A 240 4.99 10.53 17.96
CA ASP A 240 5.00 11.26 19.23
C ASP A 240 5.17 10.33 20.45
N ASP A 241 5.25 10.92 21.64
CA ASP A 241 5.46 10.18 22.89
C ASP A 241 4.29 9.25 23.25
N GLN A 242 3.15 9.37 22.56
CA GLN A 242 1.95 8.56 22.75
C GLN A 242 1.83 7.44 21.70
N GLY A 243 2.77 7.33 20.77
CA GLY A 243 2.74 6.35 19.69
C GLY A 243 1.91 6.80 18.49
N MET A 244 1.42 8.05 18.45
CA MET A 244 0.63 8.58 17.33
C MET A 244 1.52 9.25 16.28
N PRO A 245 1.07 9.35 15.02
CA PRO A 245 1.77 10.16 14.02
C PRO A 245 1.77 11.63 14.44
N LYS A 246 2.96 12.22 14.53
CA LYS A 246 3.10 13.65 14.86
C LYS A 246 2.54 14.49 13.72
N ARG A 247 1.63 15.42 14.06
CA ARG A 247 1.07 16.37 13.09
C ARG A 247 1.85 17.69 13.11
N ARG A 248 2.08 18.27 11.92
CA ARG A 248 2.57 19.65 11.76
C ARG A 248 1.47 20.64 12.12
N GLU A 249 1.82 21.91 12.29
CA GLU A 249 0.85 22.98 12.59
C GLU A 249 -0.27 23.11 11.53
N ASN A 250 0.01 22.74 10.28
CA ASN A 250 -0.96 22.74 9.19
C ASN A 250 -1.85 21.48 9.12
N GLY A 251 -1.68 20.52 10.05
CA GLY A 251 -2.48 19.29 10.13
C GLY A 251 -1.91 18.08 9.37
N SER A 252 -0.90 18.27 8.50
CA SER A 252 -0.21 17.17 7.81
C SER A 252 0.59 16.30 8.78
N VAL A 253 0.85 15.03 8.44
CA VAL A 253 1.71 14.15 9.22
C VAL A 253 3.18 14.47 8.94
N GLU A 254 4.00 14.58 9.96
CA GLU A 254 5.42 14.87 9.84
C GLU A 254 6.21 13.67 9.30
N PHE A 255 6.79 13.81 8.11
CA PHE A 255 7.75 12.87 7.53
C PHE A 255 9.09 13.58 7.31
N ALA A 256 10.17 12.80 7.31
CA ALA A 256 11.41 13.21 6.64
C ALA A 256 11.24 13.07 5.12
N PHE A 257 12.09 13.71 4.33
CA PHE A 257 12.10 13.48 2.87
C PHE A 257 12.39 12.01 2.57
N HIS A 258 11.54 11.40 1.76
CA HIS A 258 11.63 10.00 1.37
C HIS A 258 11.07 9.81 -0.04
N GLY A 259 11.27 8.64 -0.62
CA GLY A 259 10.69 8.26 -1.89
C GLY A 259 11.01 6.82 -2.25
N TRP A 260 10.43 6.33 -3.35
CA TRP A 260 10.83 5.07 -3.94
C TRP A 260 11.83 5.29 -5.07
N GLN A 261 12.83 4.42 -5.16
CA GLN A 261 13.72 4.35 -6.30
C GLN A 261 13.70 2.92 -6.84
N ALA A 262 13.26 2.77 -8.08
CA ALA A 262 13.36 1.51 -8.78
C ALA A 262 14.83 1.19 -9.04
N GLY A 263 15.17 -0.08 -8.92
CA GLY A 263 16.53 -0.51 -9.21
C GLY A 263 16.83 -0.37 -10.70
N ASP A 264 18.13 -0.32 -11.01
CA ASP A 264 18.64 -0.21 -12.37
C ASP A 264 19.62 -1.36 -12.61
N ASP A 265 19.61 -1.91 -13.82
CA ASP A 265 20.49 -3.00 -14.24
C ASP A 265 20.78 -2.94 -15.76
N ASP A 266 21.81 -3.66 -16.19
CA ASP A 266 22.20 -3.71 -17.60
C ASP A 266 21.40 -4.77 -18.41
N LEU A 267 20.33 -5.36 -17.85
CA LEU A 267 19.55 -6.37 -18.54
C LEU A 267 18.62 -5.73 -19.57
N GLU A 268 18.53 -6.32 -20.75
CA GLU A 268 17.65 -5.84 -21.81
C GLU A 268 16.17 -5.91 -21.41
N GLY A 269 15.39 -4.92 -21.86
CA GLY A 269 13.95 -4.84 -21.61
C GLY A 269 13.60 -4.18 -20.29
N GLN A 270 12.31 -3.84 -20.17
CA GLN A 270 11.78 -3.18 -18.98
C GLN A 270 11.52 -4.20 -17.87
N ALA A 271 11.61 -3.78 -16.61
CA ALA A 271 11.15 -4.54 -15.46
C ALA A 271 10.55 -3.56 -14.44
N TYR A 272 9.24 -3.69 -14.21
CA TYR A 272 8.50 -2.75 -13.39
C TYR A 272 8.46 -3.20 -11.94
N ASP A 273 8.73 -2.29 -11.02
CA ASP A 273 8.23 -2.43 -9.66
C ASP A 273 6.71 -2.29 -9.68
N LEU A 274 6.01 -3.12 -8.90
CA LEU A 274 4.57 -3.01 -8.64
C LEU A 274 4.37 -2.97 -7.13
N VAL A 275 3.83 -1.86 -6.65
CA VAL A 275 3.76 -1.59 -5.20
C VAL A 275 2.37 -1.09 -4.84
N ALA A 276 1.82 -1.66 -3.76
CA ALA A 276 0.60 -1.17 -3.14
C ALA A 276 0.95 -0.22 -2.00
N ALA A 277 0.47 1.02 -2.09
CA ALA A 277 0.52 2.01 -1.03
C ALA A 277 -0.73 1.88 -0.16
N PHE A 278 -0.54 1.85 1.16
CA PHE A 278 -1.60 1.88 2.15
C PHE A 278 -1.50 3.23 2.87
N GLU A 279 -2.36 4.17 2.49
CA GLU A 279 -2.47 5.51 3.06
C GLU A 279 -3.53 5.49 4.15
N LEU A 280 -3.10 5.29 5.40
CA LEU A 280 -4.00 5.20 6.55
C LEU A 280 -4.35 6.59 7.05
N ASN A 281 -5.61 6.78 7.44
CA ASN A 281 -5.99 7.92 8.25
C ASN A 281 -5.13 7.93 9.55
N PRO A 282 -4.49 9.05 9.91
CA PRO A 282 -3.50 9.06 11.00
C PRO A 282 -4.11 8.70 12.35
N ASP A 283 -5.40 8.89 12.53
CA ASP A 283 -6.11 8.56 13.77
C ASP A 283 -6.18 7.04 14.00
N TYR A 284 -6.07 6.26 12.92
CA TYR A 284 -5.95 4.80 12.99
C TYR A 284 -4.50 4.35 13.11
N SER A 285 -3.48 5.21 13.04
CA SER A 285 -2.09 4.81 12.75
C SER A 285 -1.17 4.73 13.97
N LYS A 286 -1.74 4.50 15.16
CA LYS A 286 -0.97 4.30 16.40
C LYS A 286 0.01 3.12 16.34
N ILE A 287 1.21 3.27 16.88
CA ILE A 287 2.24 2.23 16.93
C ILE A 287 2.40 1.71 18.36
#